data_AF-A0A969FRM9-F1
#
_entry.id   AF-A0A969FRM9-F1
#
_cell.length_a   1.000
_cell.length_b   1.000
_cell.length_c   1.000
_cell.angle_alpha   90.00
_cell.angle_beta   90.00
_cell.angle_gamma   90.00
#
_symmetry.space_group_name_H-M   'P 1'
#
loop_
_entity.id
_entity.type
_entity.pdbx_description
1 polymer ?
#
loop_
_entity_poly.entity_id
_entity_poly.type
_entity_poly.pdbx_seq_one_letter_code
_entity_poly.pdbx_strand_id
1 'polypeptide(L)'
;MRPRAAARDSSVSWIHFGDATLALRRDGATRENYRKALRSIDDAIGVIGATLDTSGLAGTFHLVVVSLHGEGLGEGGEALHGLTLSDATMRVPVVASPPSALGAREPRTLSDLAPALLEGLELSEEGAKASESTVIRATRTPHRAYGWRDEAEVLGSGGWSTLPS
;
A
#
# COMPACT_ATOMS: atom_id res chain seq x y z
N MET A 1 -16.40 -15.04 -29.56
CA MET A 1 -16.84 -14.16 -28.45
C MET A 1 -16.62 -14.94 -27.16
N ARG A 2 -15.63 -14.59 -26.33
CA ARG A 2 -15.46 -15.24 -25.03
C ARG A 2 -16.57 -14.73 -24.10
N PRO A 3 -17.30 -15.59 -23.37
CA PRO A 3 -18.34 -15.14 -22.47
C PRO A 3 -17.74 -14.25 -21.39
N ARG A 4 -18.34 -13.07 -21.19
CA ARG A 4 -18.02 -12.14 -20.10
C ARG A 4 -18.38 -12.85 -18.80
N ALA A 5 -17.36 -13.23 -18.01
CA ALA A 5 -17.57 -13.84 -16.71
C ALA A 5 -18.49 -12.93 -15.88
N ALA A 6 -19.48 -13.52 -15.19
CA ALA A 6 -20.32 -12.78 -14.26
C ALA A 6 -19.42 -12.03 -13.27
N ALA A 7 -19.67 -10.73 -13.08
CA ALA A 7 -18.88 -9.89 -12.20
C ALA A 7 -18.87 -10.50 -10.80
N ARG A 8 -17.71 -11.06 -10.40
CA ARG A 8 -17.48 -11.43 -9.01
C ARG A 8 -17.40 -10.13 -8.23
N ASP A 9 -18.10 -10.05 -7.11
CA ASP A 9 -17.98 -8.93 -6.18
C ASP A 9 -16.51 -8.83 -5.78
N SER A 10 -15.82 -7.83 -6.31
CA SER A 10 -14.37 -7.68 -6.19
C SER A 10 -14.10 -6.44 -5.36
N SER A 11 -13.43 -6.62 -4.23
CA SER A 11 -13.06 -5.53 -3.33
C SER A 11 -11.58 -5.20 -3.46
N VAL A 12 -11.25 -3.93 -3.32
CA VAL A 12 -9.88 -3.42 -3.23
C VAL A 12 -9.72 -2.77 -1.87
N SER A 13 -8.66 -3.10 -1.16
CA SER A 13 -8.29 -2.46 0.11
C SER A 13 -6.91 -1.85 -0.03
N TRP A 14 -6.79 -0.57 0.31
CA TRP A 14 -5.52 0.14 0.36
C TRP A 14 -5.09 0.32 1.81
N ILE A 15 -3.95 -0.26 2.18
CA ILE A 15 -3.40 -0.17 3.53
C ILE A 15 -2.09 0.60 3.46
N HIS A 16 -2.05 1.75 4.14
CA HIS A 16 -0.84 2.54 4.28
C HIS A 16 -0.18 2.24 5.63
N PHE A 17 1.01 1.64 5.59
CA PHE A 17 1.80 1.39 6.80
C PHE A 17 2.41 2.69 7.34
N GLY A 18 2.83 2.67 8.61
CA GLY A 18 3.55 3.79 9.19
C GLY A 18 4.86 4.08 8.46
N ASP A 19 5.23 5.35 8.36
CA ASP A 19 6.45 5.77 7.66
C ASP A 19 7.71 5.39 8.47
N ALA A 20 8.52 4.49 7.91
CA ALA A 20 9.78 4.03 8.51
C ALA A 20 10.79 5.17 8.70
N THR A 21 10.68 6.26 7.91
CA THR A 21 11.47 7.49 8.06
C THR A 21 11.32 8.11 9.42
N LEU A 22 10.17 7.95 10.09
CA LEU A 22 9.95 8.49 11.43
C LEU A 22 10.94 7.91 12.45
N ALA A 23 11.47 6.71 12.19
CA ALA A 23 12.51 6.11 13.03
C ALA A 23 13.86 6.84 12.93
N LEU A 24 14.08 7.64 11.88
CA LEU A 24 15.28 8.44 11.63
C LEU A 24 15.17 9.89 12.12
N ARG A 25 13.97 10.36 12.47
CA ARG A 25 13.74 11.75 12.92
C ARG A 25 14.14 12.02 14.37
N ARG A 26 14.62 11.00 15.09
CA ARG A 26 15.07 11.13 16.49
C ARG A 26 16.56 11.44 16.55
N ASP A 27 16.96 12.28 17.49
CA ASP A 27 18.38 12.55 17.74
C ASP A 27 19.14 11.24 18.03
N GLY A 28 20.27 11.05 17.36
CA GLY A 28 21.06 9.82 17.46
C GLY A 28 20.43 8.60 16.79
N ALA A 29 19.36 8.75 16.00
CA ALA A 29 18.81 7.65 15.23
C ALA A 29 19.85 7.08 14.25
N THR A 30 19.83 5.76 14.11
CA THR A 30 20.76 5.01 13.28
C THR A 30 20.01 4.28 12.17
N ARG A 31 20.75 3.80 11.16
CA ARG A 31 20.21 2.88 10.15
C ARG A 31 19.56 1.64 10.76
N GLU A 32 19.97 1.22 11.95
CA GLU A 32 19.33 0.11 12.66
C GLU A 32 17.93 0.45 13.17
N ASN A 33 17.66 1.71 13.53
CA ASN A 33 16.30 2.16 13.86
C ASN A 33 15.38 2.04 12.65
N TYR A 34 15.85 2.45 11.46
CA TYR A 34 15.12 2.28 10.21
C TYR A 34 14.88 0.80 9.88
N ARG A 35 15.90 -0.06 10.01
CA ARG A 35 15.72 -1.53 9.82
C ARG A 35 14.72 -2.14 10.80
N LYS A 36 14.70 -1.72 12.06
CA LYS A 36 13.69 -2.15 13.04
C LYS A 36 12.29 -1.73 12.63
N ALA A 37 12.12 -0.51 12.12
CA ALA A 37 10.84 -0.05 11.60
C ALA A 37 10.38 -0.88 10.39
N LEU A 38 11.29 -1.16 9.45
CA LEU A 38 11.00 -2.05 8.31
C LEU A 38 10.58 -3.46 8.75
N ARG A 39 11.26 -4.06 9.74
CA ARG A 39 10.85 -5.37 10.28
C ARG A 39 9.46 -5.34 10.90
N SER A 40 9.12 -4.26 11.62
CA SER A 40 7.76 -4.12 12.15
C SER A 40 6.69 -4.00 11.06
N ILE A 41 7.03 -3.40 9.91
CA ILE A 41 6.14 -3.35 8.73
C ILE A 41 6.03 -4.74 8.10
N ASP A 42 7.14 -5.44 7.93
CA ASP A 42 7.20 -6.81 7.43
C ASP A 42 6.36 -7.78 8.27
N ASP A 43 6.49 -7.72 9.61
CA ASP A 43 5.67 -8.49 10.55
C ASP A 43 4.17 -8.20 10.35
N ALA A 44 3.80 -6.94 10.15
CA ALA A 44 2.41 -6.54 9.93
C ALA A 44 1.86 -7.04 8.58
N ILE A 45 2.69 -7.03 7.52
CA ILE A 45 2.35 -7.65 6.23
C ILE A 45 2.15 -9.16 6.40
N GLY A 46 3.02 -9.82 7.17
CA GLY A 46 2.91 -11.24 7.49
C GLY A 46 1.59 -11.59 8.19
N VAL A 47 1.13 -10.76 9.12
CA VAL A 47 -0.18 -10.92 9.77
C VAL A 47 -1.32 -10.83 8.76
N ILE A 48 -1.27 -9.88 7.83
CA ILE A 48 -2.30 -9.73 6.78
C ILE A 48 -2.34 -10.98 5.89
N GLY A 49 -1.18 -11.43 5.39
CA GLY A 49 -1.09 -12.64 4.57
C GLY A 49 -1.64 -13.87 5.28
N ALA A 50 -1.20 -14.13 6.51
CA ALA A 50 -1.67 -15.27 7.30
C ALA A 50 -3.18 -15.20 7.61
N THR A 51 -3.72 -13.99 7.81
CA THR A 51 -5.17 -13.80 8.02
C THR A 51 -5.94 -14.15 6.75
N LEU A 52 -5.49 -13.68 5.58
CA LEU A 52 -6.14 -13.97 4.29
C LEU A 52 -6.07 -15.46 3.92
N ASP A 53 -4.96 -16.12 4.25
CA ASP A 53 -4.79 -17.56 4.04
C ASP A 53 -5.76 -18.38 4.90
N THR A 54 -6.11 -17.88 6.09
CA THR A 54 -7.01 -18.57 7.04
C THR A 54 -8.47 -18.12 6.95
N SER A 55 -8.78 -17.04 6.22
CA SER A 55 -10.13 -16.49 6.09
C SER A 55 -11.00 -17.14 5.02
N GLY A 56 -10.56 -18.26 4.44
CA GLY A 56 -11.23 -18.90 3.29
C GLY A 56 -11.08 -18.13 1.98
N LEU A 57 -10.27 -17.06 1.95
CA LEU A 57 -9.94 -16.28 0.76
C LEU A 57 -8.64 -16.75 0.09
N ALA A 58 -7.98 -17.77 0.66
CA ALA A 58 -6.75 -18.33 0.13
C ALA A 58 -6.88 -18.65 -1.38
N GLY A 59 -5.89 -18.18 -2.15
CA GLY A 59 -5.88 -18.35 -3.62
C GLY A 59 -6.88 -17.50 -4.40
N THR A 60 -7.65 -16.63 -3.74
CA THR A 60 -8.59 -15.70 -4.38
C THR A 60 -8.22 -14.23 -4.19
N PHE A 61 -7.20 -13.93 -3.40
CA PHE A 61 -6.70 -12.56 -3.20
C PHE A 61 -5.38 -12.33 -3.95
N HIS A 62 -5.13 -11.07 -4.27
CA HIS A 62 -3.85 -10.58 -4.74
C HIS A 62 -3.31 -9.58 -3.71
N LEU A 63 -2.07 -9.79 -3.26
CA LEU A 63 -1.37 -8.88 -2.35
C LEU A 63 -0.28 -8.16 -3.12
N VAL A 64 -0.33 -6.82 -3.12
CA VAL A 64 0.65 -5.97 -3.77
C VAL A 64 1.21 -5.00 -2.74
N VAL A 65 2.53 -5.02 -2.57
CA VAL A 65 3.26 -4.17 -1.65
C VAL A 65 4.12 -3.22 -2.46
N VAL A 66 4.01 -1.92 -2.19
CA VAL A 66 4.75 -0.88 -2.89
C VAL A 66 5.26 0.17 -1.90
N SER A 67 6.49 0.63 -2.09
CA SER A 67 6.97 1.87 -1.44
C SER A 67 6.76 3.06 -2.37
N LEU A 68 6.34 4.20 -1.80
CA LEU A 68 6.11 5.42 -2.58
C LEU A 68 7.39 6.22 -2.84
N HIS A 69 8.41 6.01 -2.01
CA HIS A 69 9.76 6.54 -2.17
C HIS A 69 10.77 5.64 -1.42
N GLY A 70 12.05 5.84 -1.68
CA GLY A 70 13.15 5.28 -0.91
C GLY A 70 13.61 6.22 0.21
N GLU A 71 14.81 6.00 0.72
CA GLU A 71 15.38 6.77 1.82
C GLU A 71 16.88 6.97 1.60
N GLY A 72 17.36 8.21 1.77
CA GLY A 72 18.73 8.60 1.43
C GLY A 72 19.79 7.90 2.30
N LEU A 73 19.52 7.75 3.60
CA LEU A 73 20.38 7.01 4.54
C LEU A 73 21.87 7.45 4.53
N GLY A 74 22.14 8.69 4.15
CA GLY A 74 23.49 9.28 4.02
C GLY A 74 24.13 9.13 2.64
N GLU A 75 23.48 8.45 1.68
CA GLU A 75 23.97 8.36 0.31
C GLU A 75 24.04 9.75 -0.33
N GLY A 76 25.17 10.07 -0.97
CA GLY A 76 25.38 11.40 -1.56
C GLY A 76 25.34 12.56 -0.57
N GLY A 77 25.43 12.29 0.75
CA GLY A 77 25.28 13.29 1.80
C GLY A 77 23.83 13.59 2.19
N GLU A 78 22.84 12.93 1.59
CA GLU A 78 21.43 13.10 1.93
C GLU A 78 21.05 12.15 3.08
N ALA A 79 20.87 12.70 4.29
CA ALA A 79 20.57 11.89 5.47
C ALA A 79 19.16 11.28 5.44
N LEU A 80 18.20 12.01 4.86
CA LEU A 80 16.81 11.62 4.67
C LEU A 80 16.44 11.69 3.17
N HIS A 81 15.15 11.73 2.84
CA HIS A 81 14.63 11.93 1.50
C HIS A 81 14.05 13.35 1.34
N GLY A 82 13.91 13.81 0.08
CA GLY A 82 13.19 15.03 -0.28
C GLY A 82 14.06 16.18 -0.77
N LEU A 83 15.39 16.04 -0.77
CA LEU A 83 16.32 17.02 -1.33
C LEU A 83 16.83 16.59 -2.71
N THR A 84 16.95 15.28 -2.98
CA THR A 84 17.49 14.79 -4.26
C THR A 84 16.61 13.73 -4.92
N LEU A 85 16.82 13.56 -6.23
CA LEU A 85 16.26 12.48 -7.06
C LEU A 85 17.30 11.37 -7.26
N SER A 86 17.94 10.94 -6.16
CA SER A 86 18.94 9.89 -6.19
C SER A 86 18.32 8.50 -6.40
N ASP A 87 19.13 7.52 -6.76
CA ASP A 87 18.69 6.13 -6.83
C ASP A 87 18.14 5.66 -5.47
N ALA A 88 18.73 6.11 -4.36
CA ALA A 88 18.29 5.78 -3.00
C ALA A 88 16.87 6.28 -2.68
N THR A 89 16.43 7.40 -3.27
CA THR A 89 15.07 7.96 -3.05
C THR A 89 14.07 7.54 -4.13
N MET A 90 14.53 7.24 -5.35
CA MET A 90 13.67 6.97 -6.51
C MET A 90 13.45 5.47 -6.78
N ARG A 91 14.39 4.58 -6.41
CA ARG A 91 14.21 3.14 -6.61
C ARG A 91 13.45 2.54 -5.43
N VAL A 92 12.26 2.04 -5.72
CA VAL A 92 11.32 1.52 -4.72
C VAL A 92 10.94 0.07 -5.00
N PRO A 93 10.71 -0.75 -3.96
CA PRO A 93 10.18 -2.09 -4.14
C PRO A 93 8.73 -2.05 -4.62
N VAL A 94 8.42 -2.90 -5.59
CA VAL A 94 7.06 -3.32 -5.95
C VAL A 94 7.07 -4.85 -5.93
N VAL A 95 6.26 -5.45 -5.06
CA VAL A 95 6.18 -6.90 -4.89
C VAL A 95 4.72 -7.32 -5.01
N ALA A 96 4.45 -8.39 -5.76
CA ALA A 96 3.12 -8.92 -5.95
C ALA A 96 3.04 -10.42 -5.71
N SER A 97 1.97 -10.85 -5.06
CA SER A 97 1.63 -12.25 -4.84
C SER A 97 0.15 -12.49 -5.19
N PRO A 98 -0.17 -13.32 -6.20
CA PRO A 98 0.77 -13.90 -7.16
C PRO A 98 1.42 -12.84 -8.08
N PRO A 99 2.57 -13.12 -8.70
CA PRO A 99 3.24 -12.19 -9.63
C PRO A 99 2.36 -11.75 -10.81
N SER A 100 1.40 -12.59 -11.21
CA SER A 100 0.43 -12.27 -12.28
C SER A 100 -0.44 -11.04 -11.97
N ALA A 101 -0.49 -10.59 -10.71
CA ALA A 101 -1.22 -9.36 -10.35
C ALA A 101 -0.70 -8.12 -11.10
N LEU A 102 0.58 -8.09 -11.51
CA LEU A 102 1.20 -6.97 -12.21
C LEU A 102 1.07 -7.04 -13.74
N GLY A 103 0.23 -7.94 -14.28
CA GLY A 103 0.10 -8.12 -15.73
C GLY A 103 1.38 -8.69 -16.37
N ALA A 104 1.49 -8.59 -17.70
CA ALA A 104 2.63 -9.16 -18.43
C ALA A 104 3.88 -8.28 -18.39
N ARG A 105 3.77 -7.02 -17.95
CA ARG A 105 4.85 -6.03 -17.98
C ARG A 105 5.17 -5.55 -16.58
N GLU A 106 6.44 -5.65 -16.22
CA GLU A 106 6.94 -5.07 -14.99
C GLU A 106 6.78 -3.53 -15.01
N PRO A 107 6.14 -2.92 -14.00
CA PRO A 107 5.97 -1.47 -13.94
C PRO A 107 7.34 -0.79 -13.79
N ARG A 108 7.64 0.19 -14.67
CA ARG A 108 8.92 0.92 -14.65
C ARG A 108 8.86 2.17 -13.77
N THR A 109 7.67 2.69 -13.57
CA THR A 109 7.37 3.82 -12.70
C THR A 109 6.16 3.50 -11.82
N LEU A 110 5.97 4.24 -10.72
CA LEU A 110 4.77 4.09 -9.90
C LEU A 110 3.48 4.42 -10.67
N SER A 111 3.56 5.30 -11.68
CA SER A 111 2.42 5.60 -12.56
C SER A 111 2.02 4.42 -13.45
N ASP A 112 2.95 3.49 -13.73
CA ASP A 112 2.67 2.27 -14.48
C ASP A 112 1.97 1.20 -13.63
N LEU A 113 1.93 1.35 -12.29
CA LEU A 113 1.38 0.34 -11.39
C LEU A 113 -0.13 0.17 -11.58
N ALA A 114 -0.89 1.25 -11.63
CA ALA A 114 -2.34 1.18 -11.81
C ALA A 114 -2.75 0.45 -13.12
N PRO A 115 -2.22 0.80 -14.31
CA PRO A 115 -2.55 0.06 -15.53
C PRO A 115 -2.04 -1.38 -15.50
N ALA A 116 -0.89 -1.66 -14.88
CA ALA A 116 -0.37 -3.03 -14.71
C ALA A 116 -1.30 -3.90 -13.85
N LEU A 117 -1.87 -3.34 -12.78
CA LEU A 117 -2.84 -4.03 -11.93
C LEU A 117 -4.17 -4.28 -12.65
N LEU A 118 -4.67 -3.31 -13.42
CA LEU A 118 -5.89 -3.51 -14.22
C LEU A 118 -5.70 -4.63 -15.25
N GLU A 119 -4.54 -4.66 -15.91
CA GLU A 119 -4.17 -5.73 -16.83
C GLU A 119 -4.12 -7.09 -16.12
N GLY A 120 -3.37 -7.20 -15.01
CA GLY A 120 -3.18 -8.44 -14.27
C GLY A 120 -4.46 -8.99 -13.63
N LEU A 121 -5.40 -8.11 -13.28
CA LEU A 121 -6.69 -8.47 -12.68
C LEU A 121 -7.81 -8.63 -13.72
N GLU A 122 -7.52 -8.47 -15.01
CA GLU A 122 -8.51 -8.50 -16.10
C GLU A 122 -9.67 -7.49 -15.92
N LEU A 123 -9.37 -6.32 -15.33
CA LEU A 123 -10.32 -5.25 -15.06
C LEU A 123 -10.25 -4.16 -16.14
N SER A 124 -11.40 -3.57 -16.48
CA SER A 124 -11.46 -2.39 -17.36
C SER A 124 -11.55 -1.09 -16.57
N GLU A 125 -10.99 0.00 -17.12
CA GLU A 125 -11.08 1.33 -16.49
C GLU A 125 -12.52 1.81 -16.31
N GLU A 126 -13.42 1.47 -17.23
CA GLU A 126 -14.84 1.82 -17.14
C GLU A 126 -15.54 1.09 -15.99
N GLY A 127 -15.14 -0.15 -15.68
CA GLY A 127 -15.65 -0.89 -14.54
C GLY A 127 -15.18 -0.33 -13.19
N ALA A 128 -13.94 0.16 -13.13
CA ALA A 128 -13.38 0.80 -11.94
C ALA A 128 -14.08 2.13 -11.60
N LYS A 129 -14.47 2.91 -12.61
CA LYS A 129 -15.18 4.20 -12.44
C LYS A 129 -16.67 4.04 -12.06
N ALA A 130 -17.26 2.87 -12.32
CA ALA A 130 -18.69 2.60 -12.08
C ALA A 130 -18.98 1.93 -10.73
N SER A 131 -17.95 1.67 -9.90
CA SER A 131 -18.11 1.06 -8.58
C SER A 131 -18.60 2.09 -7.56
N GLU A 132 -19.65 1.78 -6.81
CA GLU A 132 -19.98 2.45 -5.54
C GLU A 132 -18.98 2.05 -4.45
N SER A 133 -17.70 2.33 -4.71
CA SER A 133 -16.59 1.98 -3.83
C SER A 133 -16.75 2.69 -2.49
N THR A 134 -16.99 1.91 -1.43
CA THR A 134 -16.91 2.40 -0.05
C THR A 134 -15.43 2.53 0.30
N VAL A 135 -14.88 3.74 0.33
CA VAL A 135 -13.50 3.94 0.79
C VAL A 135 -13.51 4.06 2.30
N ILE A 136 -12.89 3.10 2.98
CA ILE A 136 -12.70 3.17 4.43
C ILE A 136 -11.28 3.69 4.71
N ARG A 137 -11.19 4.73 5.54
CA ARG A 137 -9.94 5.20 6.12
C ARG A 137 -9.94 4.89 7.61
N ALA A 138 -8.85 4.34 8.14
CA ALA A 138 -8.64 4.21 9.57
C ALA A 138 -7.18 4.59 9.89
N THR A 139 -6.95 5.38 10.94
CA THR A 139 -5.62 5.91 11.28
C THR A 139 -5.18 5.53 12.69
N ARG A 140 -4.68 4.32 12.87
CA ARG A 140 -4.15 3.89 14.18
C ARG A 140 -2.78 4.45 14.54
N THR A 141 -1.87 4.60 13.57
CA THR A 141 -0.49 5.05 13.85
C THR A 141 -0.42 6.52 14.23
N PRO A 142 -1.06 7.46 13.50
CA PRO A 142 -1.09 8.86 13.92
C PRO A 142 -1.78 9.05 15.28
N HIS A 143 -2.82 8.27 15.58
CA HIS A 143 -3.45 8.25 16.90
C HIS A 143 -2.44 7.88 18.00
N ARG A 144 -1.73 6.75 17.85
CA ARG A 144 -0.77 6.28 18.85
C ARG A 144 0.48 7.17 18.98
N ALA A 145 0.97 7.72 17.87
CA ALA A 145 2.22 8.48 17.84
C ALA A 145 2.03 9.97 18.19
N TYR A 146 0.86 10.54 17.85
CA TYR A 146 0.62 11.99 17.94
C TYR A 146 -0.68 12.37 18.66
N GLY A 147 -1.45 11.40 19.16
CA GLY A 147 -2.72 11.65 19.86
C GLY A 147 -3.85 12.13 18.94
N TRP A 148 -3.73 11.93 17.62
CA TRP A 148 -4.82 12.23 16.68
C TRP A 148 -6.03 11.36 16.99
N ARG A 149 -7.25 11.77 16.65
CA ARG A 149 -8.42 10.91 16.91
C ARG A 149 -8.33 9.63 16.07
N ASP A 150 -8.69 8.50 16.67
CA ASP A 150 -8.91 7.25 15.91
C ASP A 150 -10.29 7.39 15.25
N GLU A 151 -10.29 7.82 14.00
CA GLU A 151 -11.51 7.98 13.21
C GLU A 151 -11.45 6.96 12.07
N ALA A 152 -12.33 5.95 12.15
CA ALA A 152 -12.67 5.15 11.00
C ALA A 152 -13.72 5.93 10.21
N GLU A 153 -13.38 6.36 9.00
CA GLU A 153 -14.25 7.16 8.14
C GLU A 153 -14.56 6.40 6.86
N VAL A 154 -15.79 6.53 6.36
CA VAL A 154 -16.23 6.07 5.05
C VAL A 154 -16.42 7.26 4.13
N LEU A 155 -15.82 7.23 2.95
CA LEU A 155 -16.17 8.14 1.85
C LEU A 155 -17.34 7.56 1.07
N GLY A 156 -18.48 8.25 1.12
CA GLY A 156 -19.62 8.00 0.24
C GLY A 156 -19.84 9.15 -0.74
N SER A 157 -20.93 9.07 -1.51
CA SER A 157 -21.34 10.12 -2.46
C SER A 157 -21.57 11.50 -1.81
N GLY A 158 -21.84 11.53 -0.50
CA GLY A 158 -22.02 12.75 0.31
C GLY A 158 -20.75 13.25 1.03
N GLY A 159 -19.58 12.64 0.82
CA GLY A 159 -18.35 12.95 1.53
C GLY A 159 -18.02 11.96 2.66
N TRP A 160 -17.11 12.35 3.56
CA TRP A 160 -16.65 11.50 4.67
C TRP A 160 -17.68 11.44 5.79
N SER A 161 -17.93 10.23 6.32
CA SER A 161 -18.76 9.98 7.50
C SER A 161 -18.03 9.03 8.45
N THR A 162 -18.10 9.29 9.76
CA THR A 162 -17.50 8.39 10.76
C THR A 162 -18.28 7.09 10.87
N LEU A 163 -17.58 5.96 10.98
CA LEU A 163 -18.18 4.67 11.30
C LEU A 163 -18.52 4.62 12.80
N PRO A 164 -19.69 4.07 13.18
CA PRO A 164 -20.00 3.85 14.59
C PRO A 164 -18.99 2.86 15.20
N SER A 165 -18.48 3.21 16.38
CA SER A 165 -17.51 2.45 17.18
C SER A 165 -18.06 1.14 17.74
#